data_AF-A0A9P7DU92-F1
#
_entry.id   AF-A0A9P7DU92-F1
#
_cell.length_a   1.000
_cell.length_b   1.000
_cell.length_c   1.000
_cell.angle_alpha   90.00
_cell.angle_beta   90.00
_cell.angle_gamma   90.00
#
_symmetry.space_group_name_H-M   'P 1'
#
loop_
_entity.id
_entity.type
_entity.pdbx_description
1 polymer ?
#
loop_
_entity_poly.entity_id
_entity_poly.type
_entity_poly.pdbx_seq_one_letter_code
_entity_poly.pdbx_strand_id
1 'polypeptide(L)'
;YPFSSWKDWEVGLWLLCSGLSMGKIDSFLSLEMVSNKFTLPLSFLWAKELCSRVEMLPSSLCWMSQIIPTKYPTKLPIVLYWCDPLDCISNLLNHPAFHDQLDFMPRRVYTTTQRLCHMYSE
;
A
#
# COMPACT_ATOMS: atom_id res chain seq x y z
N TYR A 1 -12.11 -6.36 -3.75
CA TYR A 1 -12.61 -4.97 -3.76
C TYR A 1 -11.41 -4.06 -3.93
N PRO A 2 -11.37 -3.09 -4.84
CA PRO A 2 -12.16 -2.86 -6.07
C PRO A 2 -11.77 -3.79 -7.23
N PHE A 3 -10.77 -4.66 -7.05
CA PHE A 3 -10.38 -5.71 -7.99
C PHE A 3 -11.00 -7.06 -7.61
N SER A 4 -11.15 -7.95 -8.59
CA SER A 4 -11.76 -9.28 -8.46
C SER A 4 -10.81 -10.29 -7.81
N SER A 5 -9.50 -10.11 -7.99
CA SER A 5 -8.47 -10.98 -7.41
C SER A 5 -7.12 -10.26 -7.33
N TRP A 6 -6.15 -10.86 -6.64
CA TRP A 6 -4.77 -10.36 -6.65
C TRP A 6 -4.17 -10.32 -8.07
N LYS A 7 -4.42 -11.36 -8.88
CA LYS A 7 -3.94 -11.43 -10.27
C LYS A 7 -4.52 -10.30 -11.13
N ASP A 8 -5.80 -9.98 -10.92
CA ASP A 8 -6.46 -8.84 -11.57
C ASP A 8 -5.82 -7.51 -11.17
N TRP A 9 -5.53 -7.33 -9.88
CA TRP A 9 -4.81 -6.16 -9.38
C TRP A 9 -3.38 -6.05 -9.92
N GLU A 10 -2.64 -7.16 -9.97
CA GLU A 10 -1.27 -7.21 -10.46
C GLU A 10 -1.16 -6.70 -11.90
N VAL A 11 -2.07 -7.12 -12.78
CA VAL A 11 -2.14 -6.62 -14.17
C VAL A 11 -2.47 -5.14 -14.20
N GLY A 12 -3.46 -4.70 -13.42
CA GLY A 12 -3.84 -3.29 -13.32
C GLY A 12 -2.68 -2.41 -12.85
N LEU A 13 -1.99 -2.81 -11.78
CA LEU A 13 -0.83 -2.11 -11.23
C LEU A 13 0.30 -2.01 -12.25
N TRP A 14 0.61 -3.11 -12.95
CA TRP A 14 1.64 -3.10 -13.98
C TRP A 14 1.30 -2.14 -15.12
N LEU A 15 0.04 -2.13 -15.60
CA LEU A 15 -0.41 -1.20 -16.64
C LEU A 15 -0.26 0.26 -16.21
N LEU A 16 -0.60 0.59 -14.96
CA LEU A 16 -0.47 1.94 -14.41
C LEU A 16 1.00 2.39 -14.29
N CYS A 17 1.90 1.48 -13.90
CA CYS A 17 3.32 1.78 -13.72
C CYS A 17 4.15 1.66 -15.01
N SER A 18 3.59 1.10 -16.08
CA SER A 18 4.30 0.85 -17.34
C SER A 18 4.66 2.11 -18.15
N GLY A 19 4.03 3.26 -17.83
CA GLY A 19 4.17 4.50 -18.61
C GLY A 19 3.43 4.48 -19.96
N LEU A 20 2.58 3.48 -20.21
CA LEU A 20 1.73 3.43 -21.39
C LEU A 20 0.67 4.54 -21.36
N SER A 21 0.37 5.12 -22.53
CA SER A 21 -0.78 6.03 -22.65
C SER A 21 -2.10 5.26 -22.52
N MET A 22 -3.18 5.96 -22.12
CA MET A 22 -4.51 5.35 -22.01
C MET A 22 -4.94 4.61 -23.29
N GLY A 23 -4.68 5.19 -24.47
CA GLY A 23 -5.00 4.53 -25.75
C GLY A 23 -4.21 3.25 -26.00
N LYS A 24 -2.95 3.15 -25.54
CA LYS A 24 -2.18 1.90 -25.64
C LYS A 24 -2.66 0.85 -24.64
N ILE A 25 -3.09 1.28 -23.45
CA ILE A 25 -3.74 0.39 -22.48
C ILE A 25 -5.04 -0.16 -23.07
N ASP A 26 -5.89 0.68 -23.66
CA ASP A 26 -7.12 0.24 -24.32
C ASP A 26 -6.83 -0.73 -25.48
N SER A 27 -5.80 -0.44 -26.29
CA SER A 27 -5.37 -1.34 -27.36
C SER A 27 -4.91 -2.70 -26.82
N PHE A 28 -4.20 -2.74 -25.69
CA PHE A 28 -3.81 -3.99 -25.04
C PHE A 28 -5.02 -4.75 -24.50
N LEU A 29 -5.96 -4.05 -23.85
CA LEU A 29 -7.18 -4.65 -23.30
C LEU A 29 -8.12 -5.17 -24.39
N SER A 30 -8.06 -4.61 -25.60
CA SER A 30 -8.82 -5.08 -26.77
C SER A 30 -8.26 -6.36 -27.42
N LEU A 31 -7.06 -6.82 -27.04
CA LEU A 31 -6.51 -8.06 -27.59
C LEU A 31 -7.45 -9.22 -27.25
N GLU A 32 -7.72 -10.12 -28.20
CA GLU A 32 -8.69 -11.21 -28.04
C GLU A 32 -8.41 -12.07 -26.80
N MET A 33 -7.14 -12.38 -26.54
CA MET A 33 -6.72 -13.14 -25.37
C MET A 33 -6.97 -12.41 -24.05
N VAL A 34 -6.86 -11.07 -24.05
CA VAL A 34 -6.96 -10.23 -22.84
C VAL A 34 -8.41 -9.83 -22.57
N SER A 35 -9.17 -9.52 -23.61
CA SER A 35 -10.61 -9.20 -23.53
C SER A 35 -11.48 -10.40 -23.19
N ASN A 36 -10.99 -11.63 -23.46
CA ASN A 36 -11.72 -12.84 -23.14
C ASN A 36 -11.74 -13.11 -21.62
N LYS A 37 -12.90 -12.87 -21.00
CA LYS A 37 -13.14 -13.10 -19.56
C LYS A 37 -12.91 -14.54 -19.09
N PHE A 38 -12.96 -15.54 -19.97
CA PHE A 38 -12.63 -16.91 -19.61
C PHE A 38 -11.11 -17.12 -19.45
N THR A 39 -10.30 -16.38 -20.20
CA THR A 39 -8.83 -16.51 -20.18
C THR A 39 -8.21 -15.58 -19.15
N LEU A 40 -8.65 -14.31 -19.12
CA LEU A 40 -8.19 -13.31 -18.17
C LEU A 40 -9.40 -12.55 -17.59
N PRO A 41 -9.86 -12.91 -16.38
CA PRO A 41 -11.03 -12.28 -15.77
C PRO A 41 -10.68 -10.94 -15.14
N LEU A 42 -10.28 -9.96 -15.97
CA LEU A 42 -10.03 -8.59 -15.51
C LEU A 42 -11.33 -7.92 -15.06
N SER A 43 -11.23 -7.12 -14.02
CA SER A 43 -12.38 -6.36 -13.51
C SER A 43 -12.68 -5.11 -14.33
N PHE A 44 -11.77 -4.66 -15.18
CA PHE A 44 -11.88 -3.44 -16.00
C PHE A 44 -11.75 -3.77 -17.49
N LEU A 45 -12.44 -3.01 -18.33
CA LEU A 45 -12.44 -3.14 -19.79
C LEU A 45 -11.59 -2.08 -20.49
N TRP A 46 -11.45 -0.91 -19.86
CA TRP A 46 -10.72 0.23 -20.42
C TRP A 46 -9.81 0.89 -19.38
N ALA A 47 -8.82 1.63 -19.85
CA ALA A 47 -7.91 2.41 -19.04
C ALA A 47 -8.65 3.34 -18.07
N LYS A 48 -9.75 3.95 -18.53
CA LYS A 48 -10.59 4.83 -17.69
C LYS A 48 -11.24 4.07 -16.52
N GLU A 49 -11.72 2.86 -16.75
CA GLU A 49 -12.30 2.03 -15.69
C GLU A 49 -11.24 1.58 -14.70
N LEU A 50 -10.04 1.25 -15.19
CA LEU A 50 -8.90 0.94 -14.33
C LEU A 50 -8.57 2.13 -13.42
N CYS A 51 -8.44 3.35 -13.96
CA CYS A 51 -8.20 4.55 -13.16
C CYS A 51 -9.32 4.79 -12.14
N SER A 52 -10.58 4.67 -12.56
CA SER A 52 -11.72 4.84 -11.64
C SER A 52 -11.71 3.80 -10.50
N ARG A 53 -11.32 2.56 -10.77
CA ARG A 53 -11.16 1.53 -9.73
C ARG A 53 -10.01 1.84 -8.78
N VAL A 54 -8.91 2.41 -9.29
CA VAL A 54 -7.79 2.85 -8.45
C VAL A 54 -8.23 3.99 -7.54
N GLU A 55 -9.04 4.92 -8.03
CA GLU A 55 -9.61 6.01 -7.22
C GLU A 55 -10.56 5.50 -6.11
N MET A 56 -11.15 4.30 -6.27
CA MET A 56 -11.94 3.64 -5.22
C MET A 56 -11.09 2.93 -4.16
N LEU A 57 -9.79 2.75 -4.40
CA LEU A 57 -8.92 2.22 -3.35
C LEU A 57 -8.92 3.21 -2.18
N PRO A 58 -8.87 2.72 -0.92
CA PRO A 58 -8.69 3.60 0.21
C PRO A 58 -7.44 4.44 -0.04
N SER A 59 -7.55 5.75 0.19
CA SER A 59 -6.42 6.66 0.12
C SER A 59 -5.27 6.04 0.89
N SER A 60 -4.17 5.74 0.19
CA SER A 60 -2.96 5.28 0.85
C SER A 60 -2.48 6.35 1.82
N LEU A 61 -1.66 5.95 2.79
CA LEU A 61 -0.92 6.89 3.64
C LEU A 61 -0.40 8.06 2.80
N CYS A 62 -0.81 9.28 3.15
CA CYS A 62 -0.42 10.48 2.46
C CYS A 62 1.07 10.76 2.74
N TRP A 63 1.93 10.25 1.87
CA TRP A 63 3.36 10.51 1.93
C TRP A 63 3.63 11.97 1.58
N MET A 64 4.17 12.69 2.54
CA MET A 64 4.71 14.03 2.40
C MET A 64 6.19 13.94 2.05
N SER A 65 6.67 14.90 1.28
CA SER A 65 8.09 14.97 0.91
C SER A 65 8.60 16.39 1.07
N GLN A 66 9.84 16.51 1.55
CA GLN A 66 10.52 17.80 1.68
C GLN A 66 12.00 17.64 1.31
N ILE A 67 12.51 18.59 0.52
CA ILE A 67 13.95 18.67 0.25
C ILE A 67 14.66 19.20 1.49
N ILE A 68 15.62 18.44 2.02
CA ILE A 68 16.44 18.86 3.15
C ILE A 68 17.62 19.68 2.60
N PRO A 69 17.85 20.92 3.10
CA PRO A 69 19.02 21.69 2.74
C PRO A 69 20.28 21.04 3.33
N THR A 70 21.27 20.80 2.47
CA THR A 70 22.57 20.25 2.88
C THR A 70 23.62 21.35 2.96
N LYS A 71 24.50 21.28 3.98
CA LYS A 71 25.63 22.22 4.12
C LYS A 71 26.63 22.11 2.96
N TYR A 72 26.74 20.93 2.36
CA TYR A 72 27.62 20.64 1.23
C TYR A 72 26.78 20.19 0.03
N PRO A 73 27.19 20.54 -1.21
CA PRO A 73 26.45 20.14 -2.40
C PRO A 73 26.48 18.62 -2.57
N THR A 74 25.30 18.02 -2.70
CA THR A 74 25.12 16.63 -3.08
C THR A 74 24.83 16.52 -4.58
N LYS A 75 25.18 15.39 -5.20
CA LYS A 75 24.88 15.15 -6.63
C LYS A 75 23.37 15.16 -6.94
N LEU A 76 22.56 14.80 -5.95
CA LEU A 76 21.10 14.80 -6.01
C LEU A 76 20.56 15.42 -4.70
N PRO A 77 19.40 16.09 -4.74
CA PRO A 77 18.78 16.64 -3.54
C PRO A 77 18.42 15.52 -2.56
N ILE A 78 18.65 15.77 -1.27
CA ILE A 78 18.19 14.87 -0.21
C ILE A 78 16.71 15.13 0.01
N VAL A 79 15.87 14.12 -0.20
CA VAL A 79 14.42 14.21 0.01
C VAL A 79 14.05 13.39 1.24
N LEU A 80 13.42 14.04 2.23
CA LEU A 80 12.80 13.39 3.37
C LEU A 80 11.36 13.03 3.02
N TYR A 81 11.04 11.75 3.13
CA TYR A 81 9.68 11.25 3.02
C TYR A 81 9.14 10.92 4.41
N TRP A 82 7.94 11.40 4.73
CA TRP A 82 7.29 11.14 6.01
C TRP A 82 5.77 11.12 5.84
N CYS A 83 5.06 10.48 6.77
CA CYS A 83 3.60 10.44 6.85
C CYS A 83 3.18 10.89 8.25
N ASP A 84 1.90 11.26 8.41
CA ASP A 84 1.35 11.45 9.74
C ASP A 84 1.48 10.14 10.54
N PRO A 85 2.18 10.13 11.70
CA PRO A 85 2.35 8.93 12.49
C PRO A 85 1.01 8.35 12.97
N LEU A 86 -0.01 9.16 13.21
CA LEU A 86 -1.33 8.68 13.61
C LEU A 86 -2.01 7.89 12.48
N ASP A 87 -1.90 8.37 11.24
CA ASP A 87 -2.39 7.64 10.07
C ASP A 87 -1.63 6.34 9.87
N CYS A 88 -0.30 6.36 10.06
CA CYS A 88 0.53 5.15 9.99
C CYS A 88 0.09 4.10 11.01
N ILE A 89 -0.09 4.50 12.26
CA ILE A 89 -0.54 3.60 13.33
C ILE A 89 -1.93 3.10 13.01
N SER A 90 -2.88 3.97 12.70
CA SER A 90 -4.25 3.60 12.36
C SER A 90 -4.28 2.59 11.20
N ASN A 91 -3.54 2.84 10.12
CA ASN A 91 -3.45 1.93 8.99
C ASN A 91 -2.82 0.58 9.38
N LEU A 92 -1.77 0.59 10.21
CA LEU A 92 -1.12 -0.63 10.70
C LEU A 92 -2.08 -1.47 11.55
N LEU A 93 -2.82 -0.83 12.46
CA LEU A 93 -3.76 -1.51 13.35
C LEU A 93 -4.97 -2.09 12.61
N ASN A 94 -5.40 -1.43 11.52
CA ASN A 94 -6.50 -1.90 10.69
C ASN A 94 -6.07 -2.92 9.61
N HIS A 95 -4.78 -3.22 9.51
CA HIS A 95 -4.28 -4.08 8.45
C HIS A 95 -4.52 -5.57 8.80
N PRO A 96 -5.24 -6.35 7.95
CA PRO A 96 -5.68 -7.70 8.29
C PRO A 96 -4.57 -8.67 8.67
N ALA A 97 -3.37 -8.50 8.12
CA ALA A 97 -2.23 -9.37 8.44
C ALA A 97 -1.77 -9.26 9.90
N PHE A 98 -2.09 -8.16 10.59
CA PHE A 98 -1.68 -7.94 11.98
C PHE A 98 -2.80 -8.14 12.99
N HIS A 99 -4.03 -8.45 12.53
CA HIS A 99 -5.20 -8.58 13.41
C HIS A 99 -4.94 -9.49 14.62
N ASP A 100 -4.30 -10.64 14.39
CA ASP A 100 -4.03 -11.64 15.44
C ASP A 100 -2.63 -11.48 16.09
N GLN A 101 -1.83 -10.51 15.63
CA GLN A 101 -0.47 -10.25 16.12
C GLN A 101 -0.42 -9.08 17.10
N LEU A 102 -1.49 -8.30 17.20
CA LEU A 102 -1.57 -7.15 18.09
C LEU A 102 -2.00 -7.61 19.49
N ASP A 103 -1.11 -7.41 20.47
CA ASP A 103 -1.42 -7.64 21.88
C ASP A 103 -1.47 -6.31 22.63
N PHE A 104 -2.68 -5.86 22.95
CA PHE A 104 -2.92 -4.66 23.75
C PHE A 104 -3.19 -4.99 25.22
N MET A 105 -3.13 -6.26 25.63
CA MET A 105 -3.40 -6.62 27.01
C MET A 105 -2.22 -6.19 27.89
N PRO A 106 -2.44 -5.31 28.89
CA PRO A 106 -1.38 -4.94 29.81
C PRO A 106 -0.97 -6.18 30.62
N ARG A 107 0.31 -6.56 30.54
CA ARG A 107 0.86 -7.70 31.27
C ARG A 107 1.78 -7.22 32.38
N ARG A 108 1.62 -7.78 33.57
CA ARG A 108 2.61 -7.62 34.64
C ARG A 108 3.75 -8.60 34.40
N VAL A 109 4.85 -8.09 33.85
CA VAL A 109 6.06 -8.87 33.62
C VAL A 109 7.00 -8.69 34.82
N TYR A 110 7.48 -9.81 35.35
CA TYR A 110 8.43 -9.83 36.47
C TYR A 110 9.71 -10.53 36.01
N THR A 111 10.87 -9.93 36.32
CA THR A 111 12.18 -10.52 35.97
C THR A 111 12.55 -11.74 36.80
N THR A 112 11.91 -11.91 37.95
CA THR A 112 12.22 -12.96 38.93
C THR A 112 10.98 -13.75 39.29
N THR A 113 11.15 -15.06 39.53
CA THR A 113 10.07 -15.98 39.96
C THR A 113 9.37 -15.52 41.25
N GLN A 114 10.06 -14.76 42.10
CA GLN A 114 9.52 -14.18 43.34
C GLN A 114 8.66 -12.93 43.13
N ARG A 115 8.49 -12.45 41.88
CA ARG A 115 7.68 -11.26 41.52
C ARG A 115 8.07 -9.96 42.26
N LEU A 116 9.32 -9.85 42.70
CA LEU A 116 9.80 -8.73 43.52
C LEU A 116 10.07 -7.45 42.72
N CYS A 117 10.41 -7.59 41.42
CA CYS A 117 10.67 -6.45 40.54
C CYS A 117 9.64 -6.42 39.43
N HIS A 118 8.73 -5.45 39.48
CA HIS A 118 7.81 -5.14 38.39
C HIS A 118 8.57 -4.44 37.26
N MET A 119 8.52 -5.00 36.05
CA MET A 119 8.97 -4.28 34.87
C MET A 119 7.78 -3.58 34.23
N TYR A 120 7.95 -2.28 34.00
CA TYR A 120 7.11 -1.54 33.08
C TYR A 120 7.68 -1.81 31.69
N SER A 121 6.96 -2.57 30.86
CA SER A 121 7.20 -2.56 29.42
C SER A 121 6.47 -1.35 28.83
N GLU A 122 7.16 -0.59 27.98
CA GLU A 122 6.56 0.48 27.16
C GLU A 122 5.42 -0.03 26.27
#